data_AF-A0A7C1P6G3-F1
#
_entry.id   AF-A0A7C1P6G3-F1
#
_cell.length_a   1.000
_cell.length_b   1.000
_cell.length_c   1.000
_cell.angle_alpha   90.00
_cell.angle_beta   90.00
_cell.angle_gamma   90.00
#
_symmetry.space_group_name_H-M   'P 1'
#
loop_
_entity.id
_entity.type
_entity.pdbx_description
1 polymer ?
#
loop_
_entity_poly.entity_id
_entity_poly.type
_entity_poly.pdbx_seq_one_letter_code
_entity_poly.pdbx_strand_id
1 'polypeptide(L)'
;MSIKQVKINADDITLGMFVSCLDRPWSQTPFPIQGLLVQGPKEISALRAYCEYVYIDITKGRSPITGTGSSASKLGAGGKSSPLFTGNQAGLSEYYEVTPIVVRREVYQQVVPLAREVEHAEKALLQLRGQFTLAAKKIAKGKDFDYQGLKDSVADMVNSVVRCPDAFTWLLRLRLKDQQTHDHSMRSALWAVQFARYIGMPKDEMTILCLGTLLKDIGKVKLSNSLLRQKIRNEDDMAEYQKFVPYGVDMLRSSSNVEPRVVSVVRYHCERHDGSGFPEGLSGGKIPLLARIAGIASTYDAISNPRESADPVAASRAVSLLYNMRDKKFQEDLVVQFIQSVGLYPTGTLVELTTGDVGIVVEQHHDSRLTPIVAVLDQEKALISGEYTLLDMKDEEASRKTLIDSGRSKAKSVAKLAIARDLEPSGYDVDLSSVSSVFMDNSSNVLRDALANDVEKEAVHQKEGRGFFASLKAHFRH
;
A
#
# COMPACT_ATOMS: atom_id res chain seq x y z
N MET A 1 2.81 4.71 27.53
CA MET A 1 1.89 5.09 28.63
C MET A 1 1.02 3.88 28.94
N SER A 2 0.89 3.52 30.21
CA SER A 2 0.19 2.32 30.67
C SER A 2 -1.33 2.47 30.48
N ILE A 3 -1.92 1.61 29.64
CA ILE A 3 -3.36 1.59 29.36
C ILE A 3 -4.09 1.17 30.64
N LYS A 4 -5.00 2.01 31.17
CA LYS A 4 -5.88 1.64 32.29
C LYS A 4 -7.23 1.19 31.73
N GLN A 5 -7.45 -0.12 31.72
CA GLN A 5 -8.70 -0.72 31.24
C GLN A 5 -9.61 -1.10 32.40
N VAL A 6 -10.91 -0.81 32.26
CA VAL A 6 -11.96 -1.23 33.20
C VAL A 6 -12.99 -2.06 32.46
N LYS A 7 -13.31 -3.25 32.98
CA LYS A 7 -14.37 -4.11 32.46
C LYS A 7 -15.73 -3.57 32.92
N ILE A 8 -16.64 -3.31 32.00
CA ILE A 8 -18.02 -2.88 32.26
C ILE A 8 -19.00 -3.75 31.49
N ASN A 9 -20.23 -3.89 32.01
CA ASN A 9 -21.30 -4.56 31.28
C ASN A 9 -21.75 -3.69 30.09
N ALA A 10 -22.20 -4.31 28.99
CA ALA A 10 -22.68 -3.57 27.83
C ALA A 10 -23.91 -2.67 28.13
N ASP A 11 -24.69 -3.02 29.15
CA ASP A 11 -25.82 -2.21 29.61
C ASP A 11 -25.38 -0.91 30.31
N ASP A 12 -24.20 -0.90 30.94
CA ASP A 12 -23.65 0.25 31.66
C ASP A 12 -22.87 1.23 30.78
N ILE A 13 -22.84 0.98 29.46
CA ILE A 13 -22.16 1.86 28.49
C ILE A 13 -22.94 3.17 28.36
N THR A 14 -22.23 4.29 28.56
CA THR A 14 -22.78 5.65 28.41
C THR A 14 -21.99 6.46 27.38
N LEU A 15 -22.62 7.53 26.89
CA LEU A 15 -22.02 8.44 25.90
C LEU A 15 -20.70 9.01 26.41
N GLY A 16 -19.68 8.98 25.55
CA GLY A 16 -18.33 9.47 25.82
C GLY A 16 -17.36 8.43 26.39
N MET A 17 -17.76 7.17 26.57
CA MET A 17 -16.87 6.08 26.93
C MET A 17 -16.07 5.59 25.70
N PHE A 18 -14.78 5.27 25.89
CA PHE A 18 -13.94 4.69 24.85
C PHE A 18 -13.81 3.19 25.05
N VAL A 19 -14.43 2.40 24.19
CA VAL A 19 -14.35 0.93 24.21
C VAL A 19 -13.05 0.49 23.55
N SER A 20 -12.16 -0.09 24.33
CA SER A 20 -10.82 -0.52 23.91
C SER A 20 -10.76 -2.00 23.51
N CYS A 21 -11.58 -2.87 24.11
CA CYS A 21 -11.72 -4.28 23.75
C CYS A 21 -13.17 -4.75 23.93
N LEU A 22 -13.58 -5.71 23.11
CA LEU A 22 -14.88 -6.40 23.19
C LEU A 22 -14.73 -7.79 23.83
N ASP A 23 -15.84 -8.40 24.24
CA ASP A 23 -15.91 -9.80 24.69
C ASP A 23 -15.63 -10.83 23.59
N ARG A 24 -15.59 -10.40 22.33
CA ARG A 24 -15.41 -11.23 21.14
C ARG A 24 -14.48 -10.58 20.10
N PRO A 25 -14.01 -11.35 19.10
CA PRO A 25 -13.18 -10.80 18.04
C PRO A 25 -13.89 -9.67 17.30
N TRP A 26 -13.18 -8.55 17.09
CA TRP A 26 -13.70 -7.39 16.35
C TRP A 26 -14.21 -7.75 14.95
N SER A 27 -13.64 -8.78 14.32
CA SER A 27 -14.05 -9.30 13.01
C SER A 27 -15.47 -9.88 12.96
N GLN A 28 -16.07 -10.18 14.12
CA GLN A 28 -17.45 -10.66 14.23
C GLN A 28 -18.43 -9.54 14.59
N THR A 29 -17.96 -8.28 14.57
CA THR A 29 -18.75 -7.11 14.94
C THR A 29 -18.60 -6.01 13.89
N PRO A 30 -19.57 -5.10 13.75
CA PRO A 30 -19.49 -4.00 12.80
C PRO A 30 -18.55 -2.86 13.28
N PHE A 31 -17.75 -3.08 14.32
CA PHE A 31 -16.97 -2.03 15.00
C PHE A 31 -15.50 -1.97 14.53
N PRO A 32 -14.87 -0.78 14.58
CA PRO A 32 -13.47 -0.62 14.22
C PRO A 32 -12.53 -1.30 15.21
N ILE A 33 -11.55 -2.05 14.69
CA ILE A 33 -10.60 -2.88 15.44
C ILE A 33 -9.71 -2.07 16.41
N GLN A 34 -9.60 -0.76 16.22
CA GLN A 34 -8.75 0.14 17.01
C GLN A 34 -9.42 0.68 18.29
N GLY A 35 -10.64 0.22 18.59
CA GLY A 35 -11.47 0.75 19.67
C GLY A 35 -12.47 1.79 19.18
N LEU A 36 -13.58 1.91 19.90
CA LEU A 36 -14.74 2.72 19.52
C LEU A 36 -15.03 3.76 20.60
N LEU A 37 -15.01 5.04 20.24
CA LEU A 37 -15.54 6.09 21.10
C LEU A 37 -17.06 6.15 20.92
N VAL A 38 -17.81 5.99 22.01
CA VAL A 38 -19.28 6.01 21.96
C VAL A 38 -19.76 7.45 21.86
N GLN A 39 -20.11 7.88 20.65
CA GLN A 39 -20.57 9.22 20.30
C GLN A 39 -22.09 9.32 20.17
N GLY A 40 -22.79 8.20 19.94
CA GLY A 40 -24.24 8.23 19.71
C GLY A 40 -25.02 7.01 20.23
N PRO A 41 -26.36 7.13 20.35
CA PRO A 41 -27.24 6.06 20.86
C PRO A 41 -27.31 4.83 19.94
N LYS A 42 -26.98 4.99 18.64
CA LYS A 42 -26.87 3.88 17.69
C LYS A 42 -25.74 2.92 18.05
N GLU A 43 -24.61 3.45 18.49
CA GLU A 43 -23.42 2.65 18.87
C GLU A 43 -23.66 1.92 20.18
N ILE A 44 -24.34 2.55 21.15
CA ILE A 44 -24.74 1.90 22.41
C ILE A 44 -25.68 0.72 22.11
N SER A 45 -26.67 0.93 21.24
CA SER A 45 -27.62 -0.13 20.87
C SER A 45 -26.93 -1.28 20.15
N ALA A 46 -25.98 -0.98 19.26
CA ALA A 46 -25.17 -1.99 18.59
C ALA A 46 -24.27 -2.74 19.59
N LEU A 47 -23.60 -2.05 20.51
CA LEU A 47 -22.71 -2.68 21.50
C LEU A 47 -23.48 -3.63 22.42
N ARG A 48 -24.71 -3.26 22.81
CA ARG A 48 -25.62 -4.14 23.57
C ARG A 48 -26.13 -5.33 22.77
N ALA A 49 -26.34 -5.17 21.46
CA ALA A 49 -26.78 -6.26 20.61
C ALA A 49 -25.69 -7.31 20.35
N TYR A 50 -24.43 -6.87 20.31
CA TYR A 50 -23.30 -7.71 19.93
C TYR A 50 -22.37 -8.10 21.09
N CYS A 51 -22.43 -7.50 22.27
CA CYS A 51 -21.49 -7.79 23.36
C CYS A 51 -22.21 -7.90 24.71
N GLU A 52 -21.75 -8.81 25.58
CA GLU A 52 -22.24 -8.92 26.96
C GLU A 52 -21.47 -7.98 27.90
N TYR A 53 -20.17 -7.82 27.66
CA TYR A 53 -19.31 -6.86 28.37
C TYR A 53 -18.24 -6.27 27.45
N VAL A 54 -17.71 -5.11 27.85
CA VAL A 54 -16.66 -4.40 27.11
C VAL A 54 -15.58 -3.86 28.06
N TYR A 55 -14.37 -3.68 27.56
CA TYR A 55 -13.29 -3.03 28.30
C TYR A 55 -13.13 -1.60 27.82
N ILE A 56 -13.30 -0.64 28.72
CA ILE A 56 -13.14 0.78 28.41
C ILE A 56 -11.77 1.30 28.84
N ASP A 57 -11.21 2.20 28.04
CA ASP A 57 -9.99 2.94 28.37
C ASP A 57 -10.36 4.27 29.03
N ILE A 58 -10.15 4.36 30.35
CA ILE A 58 -10.46 5.56 31.15
C ILE A 58 -9.50 6.72 30.88
N THR A 59 -8.44 6.51 30.10
CA THR A 59 -7.51 7.58 29.68
C THR A 59 -7.95 8.25 28.38
N LYS A 60 -8.75 7.55 27.55
CA LYS A 60 -9.23 8.02 26.24
C LYS A 60 -10.71 8.39 26.23
N GLY A 61 -11.45 8.09 27.30
CA GLY A 61 -12.88 8.38 27.43
C GLY A 61 -13.33 8.56 28.87
N ARG A 62 -14.63 8.79 29.06
CA ARG A 62 -15.25 9.04 30.37
C ARG A 62 -15.20 7.77 31.25
N SER A 63 -14.84 7.92 32.53
CA SER A 63 -14.87 6.82 33.50
C SER A 63 -16.31 6.41 33.86
N PRO A 64 -16.59 5.13 34.16
CA PRO A 64 -17.89 4.70 34.67
C PRO A 64 -18.15 5.38 36.00
N ILE A 65 -19.39 5.80 36.20
CA ILE A 65 -19.85 6.32 37.49
C ILE A 65 -20.07 5.11 38.39
N THR A 66 -19.03 4.66 39.10
CA THR A 66 -19.20 3.80 40.26
C THR A 66 -19.70 4.68 41.41
N GLY A 67 -20.99 4.58 41.71
CA GLY A 67 -21.60 5.31 42.81
C GLY A 67 -21.08 4.83 44.16
N THR A 68 -20.17 5.58 44.77
CA THR A 68 -20.08 5.78 46.23
C THR A 68 -19.29 7.06 46.50
N GLY A 69 -19.93 8.07 47.13
CA GLY A 69 -19.23 9.13 47.86
C GLY A 69 -19.44 10.56 47.34
N SER A 70 -20.31 11.29 48.04
CA SER A 70 -20.49 12.74 48.05
C SER A 70 -19.23 13.59 47.84
N SER A 71 -19.34 14.66 47.05
CA SER A 71 -19.42 16.00 47.66
C SER A 71 -19.84 17.06 46.64
N ALA A 72 -20.94 17.73 46.96
CA ALA A 72 -21.34 18.98 46.34
C ALA A 72 -20.48 20.13 46.89
N SER A 73 -19.97 21.01 46.02
CA SER A 73 -19.60 22.37 46.42
C SER A 73 -19.86 23.38 45.30
N LYS A 74 -20.99 24.06 45.49
CA LYS A 74 -21.46 25.37 45.05
C LYS A 74 -20.47 26.35 44.35
N LEU A 75 -21.01 26.94 43.28
CA LEU A 75 -21.11 28.37 42.93
C LEU A 75 -19.89 29.31 43.04
N GLY A 76 -19.56 29.94 41.90
CA GLY A 76 -18.87 31.23 41.83
C GLY A 76 -19.23 31.93 40.51
N ALA A 77 -19.90 33.07 40.61
CA ALA A 77 -20.53 33.82 39.52
C ALA A 77 -19.59 34.81 38.82
N GLY A 78 -19.95 35.17 37.58
CA GLY A 78 -19.79 36.52 37.03
C GLY A 78 -18.57 36.78 36.14
N GLY A 79 -18.82 37.05 34.85
CA GLY A 79 -17.85 37.65 33.94
C GLY A 79 -18.39 37.77 32.51
N LYS A 80 -18.89 38.96 32.16
CA LYS A 80 -19.53 39.30 30.88
C LYS A 80 -18.50 39.42 29.74
N SER A 81 -18.83 38.89 28.54
CA SER A 81 -18.51 39.54 27.27
C SER A 81 -19.47 39.09 26.15
N SER A 82 -19.80 40.06 25.31
CA SER A 82 -20.89 40.13 24.31
C SER A 82 -20.55 39.39 23.00
N PRO A 83 -21.48 39.31 22.02
CA PRO A 83 -21.65 38.16 21.12
C PRO A 83 -20.80 38.24 19.86
N LEU A 84 -20.27 37.10 19.42
CA LEU A 84 -19.68 36.94 18.09
C LEU A 84 -20.27 35.68 17.44
N PHE A 85 -20.89 35.91 16.28
CA PHE A 85 -21.17 34.94 15.22
C PHE A 85 -22.00 33.70 15.58
N THR A 86 -23.32 33.84 15.46
CA THR A 86 -24.18 32.78 14.93
C THR A 86 -23.84 32.54 13.46
N GLY A 87 -22.82 31.72 13.20
CA GLY A 87 -22.57 31.10 11.91
C GLY A 87 -23.08 29.66 11.97
N ASN A 88 -24.13 29.36 11.19
CA ASN A 88 -24.71 28.03 10.99
C ASN A 88 -23.64 26.93 10.95
N GLN A 89 -23.57 26.07 11.98
CA GLN A 89 -23.10 24.71 11.80
C GLN A 89 -24.22 23.90 11.14
N ALA A 90 -24.40 24.13 9.84
CA ALA A 90 -25.01 23.17 8.95
C ALA A 90 -23.87 22.33 8.35
N GLY A 91 -23.39 21.35 9.12
CA GLY A 91 -22.52 20.29 8.59
C GLY A 91 -23.35 19.37 7.70
N LEU A 92 -23.70 19.84 6.51
CA LEU A 92 -24.10 18.96 5.42
C LEU A 92 -22.83 18.24 4.96
N SER A 93 -22.71 16.96 5.32
CA SER A 93 -21.86 16.03 4.58
C SER A 93 -22.39 16.03 3.14
N GLU A 94 -21.73 16.78 2.25
CA GLU A 94 -21.93 16.62 0.81
C GLU A 94 -21.49 15.21 0.44
N TYR A 95 -22.44 14.28 0.39
CA TYR A 95 -22.20 12.97 -0.19
C TYR A 95 -21.93 13.17 -1.69
N TYR A 96 -20.66 13.14 -2.08
CA TYR A 96 -20.30 13.16 -3.49
C TYR A 96 -20.78 11.85 -4.14
N GLU A 97 -21.69 11.94 -5.11
CA GLU A 97 -22.13 10.76 -5.88
C GLU A 97 -20.93 10.17 -6.64
N VAL A 98 -20.47 9.01 -6.19
CA VAL A 98 -19.38 8.27 -6.83
C VAL A 98 -19.78 6.82 -6.99
N THR A 99 -19.65 6.30 -8.21
CA THR A 99 -19.87 4.88 -8.48
C THR A 99 -18.87 4.03 -7.68
N PRO A 100 -19.34 3.05 -6.89
CA PRO A 100 -18.46 2.09 -6.23
C PRO A 100 -17.57 1.37 -7.23
N ILE A 101 -16.35 1.04 -6.83
CA ILE A 101 -15.43 0.30 -7.69
C ILE A 101 -15.85 -1.18 -7.79
N VAL A 102 -15.89 -1.70 -9.01
CA VAL A 102 -16.09 -3.13 -9.27
C VAL A 102 -14.73 -3.81 -9.35
N VAL A 103 -14.40 -4.62 -8.35
CA VAL A 103 -13.14 -5.35 -8.27
C VAL A 103 -13.31 -6.73 -8.93
N ARG A 104 -12.49 -7.04 -9.94
CA ARG A 104 -12.51 -8.33 -10.64
C ARG A 104 -11.22 -9.11 -10.34
N ARG A 105 -11.18 -9.80 -9.19
CA ARG A 105 -9.97 -10.45 -8.65
C ARG A 105 -9.42 -11.59 -9.49
N GLU A 106 -10.24 -12.19 -10.35
CA GLU A 106 -9.86 -13.39 -11.14
C GLU A 106 -9.36 -13.08 -12.56
N VAL A 107 -9.27 -11.80 -12.94
CA VAL A 107 -8.86 -11.43 -14.31
C VAL A 107 -7.38 -11.75 -14.58
N TYR A 108 -6.52 -11.61 -13.57
CA TYR A 108 -5.08 -11.80 -13.72
C TYR A 108 -4.51 -12.69 -12.62
N GLN A 109 -4.07 -13.89 -13.00
CA GLN A 109 -3.31 -14.78 -12.14
C GLN A 109 -1.80 -14.62 -12.39
N GLN A 110 -1.00 -14.88 -11.37
CA GLN A 110 0.44 -14.96 -11.55
C GLN A 110 0.75 -16.19 -12.39
N VAL A 111 1.47 -15.98 -13.49
CA VAL A 111 1.80 -17.05 -14.46
C VAL A 111 3.28 -17.40 -14.46
N VAL A 112 4.13 -16.55 -13.88
CA VAL A 112 5.58 -16.74 -13.83
C VAL A 112 6.10 -16.54 -12.39
N PRO A 113 6.98 -17.43 -11.88
CA PRO A 113 7.66 -17.22 -10.61
C PRO A 113 8.54 -15.96 -10.62
N LEU A 114 8.66 -15.30 -9.46
CA LEU A 114 9.41 -14.05 -9.28
C LEU A 114 10.81 -14.11 -9.91
N ALA A 115 11.60 -15.14 -9.57
CA ALA A 115 12.98 -15.25 -10.03
C ALA A 115 13.17 -15.29 -11.55
N ARG A 116 12.20 -15.81 -12.30
CA ARG A 116 12.26 -15.86 -13.76
C ARG A 116 11.82 -14.55 -14.40
N GLU A 117 10.90 -13.83 -13.75
CA GLU A 117 10.37 -12.58 -14.29
C GLU A 117 11.31 -11.39 -14.02
N VAL A 118 12.09 -11.41 -12.93
CA VAL A 118 12.92 -10.25 -12.53
C VAL A 118 13.88 -9.79 -13.62
N GLU A 119 14.56 -10.69 -14.33
CA GLU A 119 15.48 -10.30 -15.42
C GLU A 119 14.74 -9.58 -16.55
N HIS A 120 13.54 -10.06 -16.90
CA HIS A 120 12.73 -9.44 -17.93
C HIS A 120 12.17 -8.10 -17.46
N ALA A 121 11.67 -8.04 -16.23
CA ALA A 121 11.16 -6.83 -15.59
C ALA A 121 12.23 -5.73 -15.51
N GLU A 122 13.48 -6.10 -15.22
CA GLU A 122 14.62 -5.18 -15.18
C GLU A 122 14.89 -4.57 -16.56
N LYS A 123 14.94 -5.40 -17.61
CA LYS A 123 15.13 -4.93 -18.99
C LYS A 123 14.01 -3.99 -19.43
N ALA A 124 12.76 -4.36 -19.16
CA ALA A 124 11.60 -3.54 -19.48
C ALA A 124 11.65 -2.18 -18.75
N LEU A 125 12.04 -2.17 -17.47
CA LEU A 125 12.17 -0.94 -16.68
C LEU A 125 13.27 -0.03 -17.22
N LEU A 126 14.44 -0.59 -17.57
CA LEU A 126 15.56 0.16 -18.15
C LEU A 126 15.18 0.79 -19.49
N GLN A 127 14.51 0.04 -20.35
CA GLN A 127 14.01 0.53 -21.64
C GLN A 127 12.98 1.65 -21.44
N LEU A 128 12.00 1.45 -20.57
CA LEU A 128 10.99 2.46 -20.24
C LEU A 128 11.63 3.74 -19.69
N ARG A 129 12.61 3.61 -18.78
CA ARG A 129 13.36 4.77 -18.25
C ARG A 129 14.10 5.52 -19.35
N GLY A 130 14.75 4.80 -20.26
CA GLY A 130 15.44 5.38 -21.41
C GLY A 130 14.50 6.18 -22.31
N GLN A 131 13.38 5.55 -22.73
CA GLN A 131 12.38 6.19 -23.58
C GLN A 131 11.72 7.39 -22.90
N PHE A 132 11.37 7.26 -21.61
CA PHE A 132 10.81 8.37 -20.85
C PHE A 132 11.78 9.55 -20.74
N THR A 133 13.06 9.29 -20.49
CA THR A 133 14.09 10.33 -20.42
C THR A 133 14.23 11.06 -21.76
N LEU A 134 14.22 10.33 -22.87
CA LEU A 134 14.28 10.91 -24.22
C LEU A 134 13.03 11.73 -24.52
N ALA A 135 11.84 11.20 -24.20
CA ALA A 135 10.57 11.89 -24.37
C ALA A 135 10.54 13.19 -23.58
N ALA A 136 10.88 13.13 -22.29
CA ALA A 136 10.90 14.31 -21.42
C ALA A 136 11.86 15.39 -21.94
N LYS A 137 13.06 15.01 -22.41
CA LYS A 137 14.03 15.95 -23.01
C LYS A 137 13.52 16.60 -24.29
N LYS A 138 12.80 15.86 -25.15
CA LYS A 138 12.22 16.39 -26.39
C LYS A 138 11.06 17.33 -26.08
N ILE A 139 10.14 16.91 -25.22
CA ILE A 139 8.99 17.69 -24.76
C ILE A 139 9.46 19.00 -24.09
N ALA A 140 10.47 18.94 -23.23
CA ALA A 140 11.07 20.13 -22.61
C ALA A 140 11.61 21.16 -23.62
N LYS A 141 12.11 20.69 -24.77
CA LYS A 141 12.61 21.53 -25.87
C LYS A 141 11.50 21.97 -26.84
N GLY A 142 10.24 21.65 -26.55
CA GLY A 142 9.12 21.95 -27.45
C GLY A 142 9.16 21.17 -28.77
N LYS A 143 9.82 20.00 -28.78
CA LYS A 143 9.89 19.12 -29.95
C LYS A 143 8.97 17.93 -29.78
N ASP A 144 8.47 17.40 -30.90
CA ASP A 144 7.78 16.13 -30.92
C ASP A 144 8.66 15.01 -30.38
N PHE A 145 8.02 14.06 -29.70
CA PHE A 145 8.65 12.89 -29.13
C PHE A 145 8.06 11.60 -29.70
N ASP A 146 8.79 10.51 -29.54
CA ASP A 146 8.35 9.19 -29.99
C ASP A 146 7.31 8.63 -29.01
N TYR A 147 6.06 9.02 -29.21
CA TYR A 147 4.95 8.56 -28.39
C TYR A 147 4.70 7.06 -28.56
N GLN A 148 4.87 6.52 -29.77
CA GLN A 148 4.66 5.11 -30.04
C GLN A 148 5.72 4.25 -29.35
N GLY A 149 7.00 4.59 -29.47
CA GLY A 149 8.08 3.87 -28.77
C GLY A 149 7.96 3.92 -27.24
N LEU A 150 7.46 5.04 -26.69
CA LEU A 150 7.13 5.13 -25.26
C LEU A 150 5.94 4.23 -24.90
N LYS A 151 4.88 4.22 -25.72
CA LYS A 151 3.70 3.38 -25.53
C LYS A 151 4.05 1.89 -25.59
N ASP A 152 4.91 1.49 -26.51
CA ASP A 152 5.39 0.10 -26.64
C ASP A 152 6.18 -0.33 -25.40
N SER A 153 7.09 0.53 -24.91
CA SER A 153 7.83 0.26 -23.66
C SER A 153 6.90 0.18 -22.43
N VAL A 154 5.83 0.98 -22.40
CA VAL A 154 4.80 0.87 -21.37
C VAL A 154 4.01 -0.43 -21.51
N ALA A 155 3.71 -0.88 -22.73
CA ALA A 155 3.00 -2.14 -22.94
C ALA A 155 3.83 -3.34 -22.46
N ASP A 156 5.14 -3.35 -22.73
CA ASP A 156 6.07 -4.37 -22.21
C ASP A 156 6.08 -4.39 -20.67
N MET A 157 6.13 -3.21 -20.06
CA MET A 157 6.02 -3.04 -18.61
C MET A 157 4.70 -3.58 -18.06
N VAL A 158 3.55 -3.19 -18.64
CA VAL A 158 2.22 -3.69 -18.23
C VAL A 158 2.13 -5.21 -18.36
N ASN A 159 2.65 -5.78 -19.45
CA ASN A 159 2.65 -7.22 -19.65
C ASN A 159 3.48 -7.95 -18.59
N SER A 160 4.61 -7.39 -18.19
CA SER A 160 5.44 -7.95 -17.12
C SER A 160 4.73 -7.88 -15.76
N VAL A 161 4.09 -6.75 -15.41
CA VAL A 161 3.30 -6.60 -14.16
C VAL A 161 2.15 -7.61 -14.14
N VAL A 162 1.48 -7.82 -15.28
CA VAL A 162 0.42 -8.83 -15.40
C VAL A 162 0.96 -10.24 -15.10
N ARG A 163 2.15 -10.59 -15.60
CA ARG A 163 2.78 -11.90 -15.38
C ARG A 163 3.22 -12.14 -13.93
N CYS A 164 3.91 -11.17 -13.33
CA CYS A 164 4.33 -11.21 -11.93
C CYS A 164 4.35 -9.79 -11.33
N PRO A 165 3.37 -9.43 -10.48
CA PRO A 165 3.34 -8.10 -9.85
C PRO A 165 4.52 -7.85 -8.89
N ASP A 166 5.01 -8.91 -8.24
CA ASP A 166 6.03 -8.82 -7.20
C ASP A 166 7.40 -8.43 -7.75
N ALA A 167 7.70 -8.82 -9.00
CA ALA A 167 8.95 -8.46 -9.69
C ALA A 167 9.16 -6.94 -9.72
N PHE A 168 8.11 -6.16 -9.92
CA PHE A 168 8.21 -4.70 -9.94
C PHE A 168 8.22 -4.08 -8.56
N THR A 169 7.42 -4.59 -7.64
CA THR A 169 7.45 -4.13 -6.25
C THR A 169 8.87 -4.27 -5.68
N TRP A 170 9.57 -5.34 -6.04
CA TRP A 170 10.97 -5.59 -5.71
C TRP A 170 11.92 -4.58 -6.38
N LEU A 171 11.81 -4.37 -7.71
CA LEU A 171 12.65 -3.40 -8.44
C LEU A 171 12.46 -1.95 -7.98
N LEU A 172 11.23 -1.56 -7.64
CA LEU A 172 10.88 -0.24 -7.11
C LEU A 172 11.64 0.11 -5.83
N ARG A 173 11.92 -0.90 -5.00
CA ARG A 173 12.52 -0.71 -3.67
C ARG A 173 14.03 -0.88 -3.64
N LEU A 174 14.59 -1.71 -4.52
CA LEU A 174 16.01 -2.04 -4.47
C LEU A 174 16.90 -1.15 -5.34
N ARG A 175 16.34 -0.49 -6.38
CA ARG A 175 17.19 0.08 -7.46
C ARG A 175 17.01 1.55 -7.79
N LEU A 176 16.43 2.36 -6.90
CA LEU A 176 16.33 3.81 -7.14
C LEU A 176 17.03 4.61 -6.05
N LYS A 177 18.35 4.41 -5.93
CA LYS A 177 19.26 5.38 -5.31
C LYS A 177 19.55 6.51 -6.30
N ASP A 178 18.54 7.31 -6.61
CA ASP A 178 18.74 8.68 -7.06
C ASP A 178 17.43 9.46 -6.85
N GLN A 179 17.55 10.72 -6.41
CA GLN A 179 16.41 11.54 -6.05
C GLN A 179 16.10 12.54 -7.15
N GLN A 180 15.44 12.07 -8.23
CA GLN A 180 14.94 12.96 -9.27
C GLN A 180 13.43 12.81 -9.51
N THR A 181 12.82 13.87 -10.05
CA THR A 181 11.39 13.93 -10.43
C THR A 181 10.98 12.80 -11.39
N HIS A 182 11.92 12.29 -12.20
CA HIS A 182 11.70 11.16 -13.08
C HIS A 182 11.39 9.87 -12.31
N ASP A 183 12.05 9.64 -11.17
CA ASP A 183 11.85 8.45 -10.38
C ASP A 183 10.50 8.49 -9.67
N HIS A 184 10.06 9.67 -9.20
CA HIS A 184 8.70 9.83 -8.68
C HIS A 184 7.66 9.42 -9.72
N SER A 185 7.79 9.91 -10.95
CA SER A 185 6.84 9.62 -12.03
C SER A 185 6.82 8.14 -12.40
N MET A 186 8.00 7.52 -12.47
CA MET A 186 8.15 6.08 -12.72
C MET A 186 7.51 5.26 -11.60
N ARG A 187 7.88 5.51 -10.34
CA ARG A 187 7.40 4.74 -9.20
C ARG A 187 5.90 4.84 -9.04
N SER A 188 5.33 6.04 -9.15
CA SER A 188 3.87 6.17 -9.05
C SER A 188 3.12 5.63 -10.27
N ALA A 189 3.71 5.58 -11.48
CA ALA A 189 3.12 4.85 -12.59
C ALA A 189 3.05 3.34 -12.32
N LEU A 190 4.11 2.77 -11.75
CA LEU A 190 4.16 1.35 -11.39
C LEU A 190 3.17 1.01 -10.27
N TRP A 191 3.06 1.83 -9.22
CA TRP A 191 2.01 1.66 -8.21
C TRP A 191 0.60 1.73 -8.80
N ALA A 192 0.38 2.61 -9.77
CA ALA A 192 -0.91 2.73 -10.45
C ALA A 192 -1.25 1.47 -11.26
N VAL A 193 -0.28 0.90 -12.01
CA VAL A 193 -0.48 -0.33 -12.78
C VAL A 193 -0.67 -1.54 -11.88
N GLN A 194 0.08 -1.64 -10.79
CA GLN A 194 -0.09 -2.68 -9.77
C GLN A 194 -1.51 -2.68 -9.22
N PHE A 195 -2.01 -1.50 -8.85
CA PHE A 195 -3.38 -1.35 -8.36
C PHE A 195 -4.42 -1.67 -9.44
N ALA A 196 -4.21 -1.18 -10.67
CA ALA A 196 -5.07 -1.48 -11.81
C ALA A 196 -5.17 -2.99 -12.08
N ARG A 197 -4.06 -3.72 -11.95
CA ARG A 197 -4.04 -5.19 -12.07
C ARG A 197 -4.86 -5.84 -10.97
N TYR A 198 -4.67 -5.38 -9.73
CA TYR A 198 -5.40 -5.90 -8.58
C TYR A 198 -6.92 -5.78 -8.73
N ILE A 199 -7.41 -4.66 -9.29
CA ILE A 199 -8.86 -4.46 -9.51
C ILE A 199 -9.39 -5.11 -10.80
N GLY A 200 -8.52 -5.75 -11.60
CA GLY A 200 -8.89 -6.43 -12.84
C GLY A 200 -9.16 -5.47 -14.01
N MET A 201 -8.48 -4.32 -14.04
CA MET A 201 -8.58 -3.35 -15.13
C MET A 201 -8.07 -3.94 -16.46
N PRO A 202 -8.72 -3.68 -17.60
CA PRO A 202 -8.21 -4.09 -18.92
C PRO A 202 -6.81 -3.53 -19.24
N LYS A 203 -5.99 -4.28 -19.98
CA LYS A 203 -4.59 -3.92 -20.28
C LYS A 203 -4.46 -2.58 -21.03
N ASP A 204 -5.38 -2.29 -21.94
CA ASP A 204 -5.45 -1.03 -22.67
C ASP A 204 -5.67 0.16 -21.72
N GLU A 205 -6.54 0.03 -20.73
CA GLU A 205 -6.73 1.05 -19.70
C GLU A 205 -5.51 1.19 -18.78
N MET A 206 -4.85 0.07 -18.43
CA MET A 206 -3.58 0.10 -17.68
C MET A 206 -2.48 0.84 -18.44
N THR A 207 -2.37 0.64 -19.75
CA THR A 207 -1.41 1.34 -20.60
C THR A 207 -1.65 2.85 -20.57
N ILE A 208 -2.91 3.27 -20.68
CA ILE A 208 -3.30 4.70 -20.60
C ILE A 208 -2.98 5.27 -19.22
N LEU A 209 -3.34 4.55 -18.16
CA LEU A 209 -3.05 4.93 -16.78
C LEU A 209 -1.54 5.08 -16.53
N CYS A 210 -0.75 4.12 -17.02
CA CYS A 210 0.70 4.13 -16.89
C CYS A 210 1.31 5.33 -17.62
N LEU A 211 0.95 5.55 -18.90
CA LEU A 211 1.41 6.70 -19.68
C LEU A 211 1.03 8.03 -19.02
N GLY A 212 -0.23 8.16 -18.60
CA GLY A 212 -0.73 9.36 -17.93
C GLY A 212 0.00 9.65 -16.63
N THR A 213 0.24 8.62 -15.81
CA THR A 213 0.93 8.76 -14.53
C THR A 213 2.43 9.03 -14.70
N LEU A 214 3.04 8.51 -15.78
CA LEU A 214 4.44 8.75 -16.13
C LEU A 214 4.66 10.20 -16.61
N LEU A 215 3.70 10.74 -17.36
CA LEU A 215 3.78 12.10 -17.94
C LEU A 215 3.19 13.19 -17.05
N LYS A 216 2.53 12.84 -15.93
CA LYS A 216 1.78 13.77 -15.07
C LYS A 216 2.58 15.01 -14.62
N ASP A 217 3.88 14.82 -14.41
CA ASP A 217 4.78 15.83 -13.84
C ASP A 217 5.61 16.56 -14.91
N ILE A 218 5.40 16.30 -16.22
CA ILE A 218 6.26 16.84 -17.29
C ILE A 218 6.30 18.36 -17.32
N GLY A 219 5.19 19.02 -16.96
CA GLY A 219 5.13 20.48 -16.91
C GLY A 219 5.98 21.11 -15.80
N LYS A 220 6.52 20.34 -14.84
CA LYS A 220 7.47 20.85 -13.85
C LYS A 220 8.74 21.40 -14.48
N VAL A 221 9.05 21.01 -15.72
CA VAL A 221 10.20 21.56 -16.48
C VAL A 221 10.06 23.04 -16.81
N LYS A 222 8.85 23.59 -16.76
CA LYS A 222 8.58 25.02 -16.95
C LYS A 222 8.72 25.84 -15.66
N LEU A 223 8.83 25.18 -14.51
CA LEU A 223 8.98 25.84 -13.22
C LEU A 223 10.45 26.14 -12.93
N SER A 224 10.70 27.18 -12.13
CA SER A 224 12.05 27.49 -11.66
C SER A 224 12.56 26.45 -10.66
N ASN A 225 13.88 26.21 -10.67
CA ASN A 225 14.51 25.29 -9.72
C ASN A 225 14.36 25.76 -8.26
N SER A 226 14.32 27.07 -8.02
CA SER A 226 14.07 27.63 -6.69
C SER A 226 12.69 27.22 -6.18
N LEU A 227 11.65 27.38 -7.00
CA LEU A 227 10.28 27.02 -6.65
C LEU A 227 10.10 25.50 -6.44
N LEU A 228 10.77 24.67 -7.25
CA LEU A 228 10.73 23.21 -7.10
C LEU A 228 11.37 22.71 -5.81
N ARG A 229 12.44 23.38 -5.34
CA ARG A 229 13.20 22.99 -4.13
C ARG A 229 12.66 23.63 -2.84
N GLN A 230 11.72 24.55 -2.96
CA GLN A 230 11.15 25.26 -1.82
C GLN A 230 10.31 24.32 -0.94
N LYS A 231 10.64 24.29 0.36
CA LYS A 231 9.97 23.44 1.37
C LYS A 231 8.59 23.97 1.75
N ILE A 232 8.53 25.26 2.03
CA ILE A 232 7.32 25.99 2.41
C ILE A 232 7.08 27.06 1.36
N ARG A 233 5.95 26.96 0.67
CA ARG A 233 5.52 27.91 -0.35
C ARG A 233 4.45 28.82 0.25
N ASN A 234 4.54 30.12 -0.02
CA ASN A 234 3.44 31.05 0.26
C ASN A 234 2.32 30.85 -0.79
N GLU A 235 1.24 31.63 -0.70
CA GLU A 235 0.09 31.51 -1.61
C GLU A 235 0.48 31.74 -3.08
N ASP A 236 1.32 32.74 -3.36
CA ASP A 236 1.77 33.06 -4.73
C ASP A 236 2.66 31.97 -5.32
N ASP A 237 3.62 31.47 -4.53
CA ASP A 237 4.49 30.36 -4.89
C ASP A 237 3.69 29.08 -5.10
N MET A 238 2.66 28.83 -4.29
CA MET A 238 1.76 27.69 -4.49
C MET A 238 0.96 27.83 -5.78
N ALA A 239 0.42 29.02 -6.07
CA ALA A 239 -0.30 29.28 -7.31
C ALA A 239 0.59 29.10 -8.54
N GLU A 240 1.85 29.57 -8.49
CA GLU A 240 2.83 29.33 -9.56
C GLU A 240 3.19 27.85 -9.66
N TYR A 241 3.39 27.16 -8.54
CA TYR A 241 3.73 25.74 -8.54
C TYR A 241 2.62 24.92 -9.21
N GLN A 242 1.35 25.18 -8.89
CA GLN A 242 0.20 24.46 -9.45
C GLN A 242 0.11 24.55 -10.99
N LYS A 243 0.72 25.56 -11.62
CA LYS A 243 0.76 25.71 -13.08
C LYS A 243 1.50 24.59 -13.80
N PHE A 244 2.26 23.73 -13.10
CA PHE A 244 2.88 22.57 -13.73
C PHE A 244 1.87 21.64 -14.43
N VAL A 245 0.64 21.57 -13.92
CA VAL A 245 -0.42 20.75 -14.53
C VAL A 245 -0.88 21.31 -15.87
N PRO A 246 -1.37 22.57 -15.98
CA PRO A 246 -1.73 23.14 -17.27
C PRO A 246 -0.54 23.20 -18.23
N TYR A 247 0.68 23.51 -17.77
CA TYR A 247 1.88 23.43 -18.61
C TYR A 247 2.07 22.02 -19.20
N GLY A 248 1.91 20.98 -18.40
CA GLY A 248 2.00 19.59 -18.88
C GLY A 248 0.94 19.26 -19.92
N VAL A 249 -0.30 19.71 -19.71
CA VAL A 249 -1.40 19.54 -20.66
C VAL A 249 -1.10 20.23 -21.99
N ASP A 250 -0.64 21.48 -21.97
CA ASP A 250 -0.34 22.25 -23.18
C ASP A 250 0.82 21.64 -23.96
N MET A 251 1.87 21.20 -23.25
CA MET A 251 3.01 20.52 -23.85
C MET A 251 2.59 19.22 -24.56
N LEU A 252 1.70 18.43 -23.95
CA LEU A 252 1.24 17.17 -24.54
C LEU A 252 0.25 17.39 -25.69
N ARG A 253 -0.63 18.39 -25.62
CA ARG A 253 -1.55 18.76 -26.72
C ARG A 253 -0.83 19.30 -27.93
N SER A 254 0.32 19.93 -27.73
CA SER A 254 1.17 20.41 -28.83
C SER A 254 1.83 19.26 -29.60
N SER A 255 1.93 18.07 -28.99
CA SER A 255 2.42 16.85 -29.64
C SER A 255 1.25 16.11 -30.32
N SER A 256 1.35 15.94 -31.63
CA SER A 256 0.26 15.52 -32.52
C SER A 256 -0.33 14.11 -32.29
N ASN A 257 0.28 13.28 -31.43
CA ASN A 257 -0.03 11.84 -31.33
C ASN A 257 -0.44 11.35 -29.93
N VAL A 258 -0.57 12.25 -28.94
CA VAL A 258 -0.86 11.82 -27.56
C VAL A 258 -2.34 11.50 -27.39
N GLU A 259 -2.64 10.31 -26.88
CA GLU A 259 -4.01 9.87 -26.65
C GLU A 259 -4.76 10.81 -25.66
N PRO A 260 -6.00 11.27 -25.98
CA PRO A 260 -6.71 12.23 -25.13
C PRO A 260 -6.93 11.78 -23.68
N ARG A 261 -7.11 10.47 -23.46
CA ARG A 261 -7.26 9.89 -22.12
C ARG A 261 -5.98 10.03 -21.28
N VAL A 262 -4.80 9.97 -21.91
CA VAL A 262 -3.50 10.22 -21.24
C VAL A 262 -3.44 11.68 -20.78
N VAL A 263 -3.81 12.62 -21.65
CA VAL A 263 -3.88 14.05 -21.30
C VAL A 263 -4.90 14.30 -20.17
N SER A 264 -6.01 13.58 -20.16
CA SER A 264 -7.00 13.65 -19.08
C SER A 264 -6.43 13.22 -17.73
N VAL A 265 -5.56 12.20 -17.68
CA VAL A 265 -4.89 11.81 -16.43
C VAL A 265 -3.96 12.93 -15.95
N VAL A 266 -3.14 13.48 -16.86
CA VAL A 266 -2.23 14.59 -16.55
C VAL A 266 -3.02 15.80 -16.03
N ARG A 267 -4.14 16.14 -16.65
CA ARG A 267 -4.96 17.28 -16.27
C ARG A 267 -5.57 17.17 -14.86
N TYR A 268 -5.98 15.99 -14.43
CA TYR A 268 -6.83 15.84 -13.23
C TYR A 268 -6.20 15.04 -12.07
N HIS A 269 -4.96 14.54 -12.19
CA HIS A 269 -4.34 13.73 -11.12
C HIS A 269 -4.12 14.50 -9.79
N CYS A 270 -4.13 15.85 -9.85
CA CYS A 270 -4.04 16.73 -8.69
C CYS A 270 -5.41 17.11 -8.10
N GLU A 271 -6.51 16.70 -8.72
CA GLU A 271 -7.85 16.88 -8.17
C GLU A 271 -8.06 15.99 -6.94
N ARG A 272 -8.99 16.39 -6.06
CA ARG A 272 -9.23 15.72 -4.77
C ARG A 272 -10.72 15.47 -4.58
N HIS A 273 -11.05 14.36 -3.93
CA HIS A 273 -12.43 13.93 -3.76
C HIS A 273 -13.31 15.02 -3.09
N ASP A 274 -12.76 15.75 -2.13
CA ASP A 274 -13.35 16.92 -1.44
C ASP A 274 -13.29 18.25 -2.22
N GLY A 275 -12.86 18.27 -3.48
CA GLY A 275 -12.74 19.49 -4.29
C GLY A 275 -11.56 20.40 -3.93
N SER A 276 -10.74 20.05 -2.94
CA SER A 276 -9.56 20.85 -2.53
C SER A 276 -8.37 20.75 -3.48
N GLY A 277 -8.52 20.00 -4.57
CA GLY A 277 -7.48 19.80 -5.56
C GLY A 277 -7.39 20.94 -6.57
N PHE A 278 -6.57 20.73 -7.60
CA PHE A 278 -6.31 21.69 -8.67
C PHE A 278 -6.08 20.94 -10.00
N PRO A 279 -6.23 21.57 -11.17
CA PRO A 279 -6.43 23.01 -11.39
C PRO A 279 -7.89 23.51 -11.31
N GLU A 280 -8.89 22.63 -11.38
CA GLU A 280 -10.31 22.99 -11.55
C GLU A 280 -11.15 22.81 -10.28
N GLY A 281 -10.62 22.18 -9.23
CA GLY A 281 -11.34 21.96 -7.98
C GLY A 281 -12.48 20.95 -8.15
N LEU A 282 -12.28 19.95 -9.02
CA LEU A 282 -13.26 18.91 -9.26
C LEU A 282 -13.40 18.02 -8.02
N SER A 283 -14.62 17.57 -7.74
CA SER A 283 -14.95 16.70 -6.62
C SER A 283 -15.60 15.39 -7.06
N GLY A 284 -15.50 14.37 -6.21
CA GLY A 284 -16.24 13.12 -6.40
C GLY A 284 -16.04 12.44 -7.76
N GLY A 285 -17.15 12.03 -8.36
CA GLY A 285 -17.20 11.31 -9.64
C GLY A 285 -16.89 12.18 -10.86
N LYS A 286 -16.78 13.50 -10.71
CA LYS A 286 -16.36 14.42 -11.78
C LYS A 286 -14.89 14.21 -12.15
N ILE A 287 -14.09 13.65 -11.24
CA ILE A 287 -12.70 13.30 -11.48
C ILE A 287 -12.65 11.93 -12.20
N PRO A 288 -12.06 11.83 -13.41
CA PRO A 288 -11.97 10.57 -14.12
C PRO A 288 -11.27 9.48 -13.30
N LEU A 289 -11.74 8.23 -13.40
CA LEU A 289 -11.24 7.10 -12.61
C LEU A 289 -9.71 6.95 -12.70
N LEU A 290 -9.15 7.01 -13.91
CA LEU A 290 -7.70 6.90 -14.10
C LEU A 290 -6.92 8.02 -13.40
N ALA A 291 -7.47 9.23 -13.36
CA ALA A 291 -6.86 10.35 -12.65
C ALA A 291 -6.94 10.19 -11.13
N ARG A 292 -8.06 9.65 -10.62
CA ARG A 292 -8.20 9.30 -9.18
C ARG A 292 -7.17 8.25 -8.76
N ILE A 293 -6.98 7.22 -9.58
CA ILE A 293 -5.95 6.19 -9.34
C ILE A 293 -4.55 6.80 -9.38
N ALA A 294 -4.23 7.61 -10.40
CA ALA A 294 -2.94 8.28 -10.52
C ALA A 294 -2.65 9.22 -9.32
N GLY A 295 -3.66 9.93 -8.82
CA GLY A 295 -3.55 10.79 -7.65
C GLY A 295 -3.22 10.03 -6.36
N ILE A 296 -3.88 8.87 -6.14
CA ILE A 296 -3.58 7.97 -5.01
C ILE A 296 -2.15 7.44 -5.13
N ALA A 297 -1.78 6.89 -6.28
CA ALA A 297 -0.45 6.31 -6.50
C ALA A 297 0.67 7.35 -6.37
N SER A 298 0.47 8.57 -6.89
CA SER A 298 1.39 9.69 -6.71
C SER A 298 1.52 10.10 -5.25
N THR A 299 0.42 10.18 -4.51
CA THR A 299 0.46 10.56 -3.10
C THR A 299 1.15 9.48 -2.26
N TYR A 300 0.87 8.21 -2.52
CA TYR A 300 1.53 7.10 -1.86
C TYR A 300 3.05 7.10 -2.11
N ASP A 301 3.50 7.32 -3.35
CA ASP A 301 4.93 7.43 -3.64
C ASP A 301 5.57 8.63 -2.94
N ALA A 302 4.91 9.78 -2.93
CA ALA A 302 5.43 10.99 -2.29
C ALA A 302 5.56 10.84 -0.77
N ILE A 303 4.67 10.08 -0.13
CA ILE A 303 4.76 9.75 1.30
C ILE A 303 5.87 8.72 1.54
N SER A 304 5.96 7.70 0.69
CA SER A 304 6.92 6.61 0.85
C SER A 304 8.36 7.04 0.54
N ASN A 305 8.53 7.98 -0.39
CA ASN A 305 9.81 8.48 -0.89
C ASN A 305 9.83 10.03 -0.88
N PRO A 306 9.85 10.66 0.31
CA PRO A 306 9.76 12.11 0.40
C PRO A 306 11.03 12.77 -0.17
N ARG A 307 10.84 13.78 -1.03
CA ARG A 307 11.94 14.47 -1.74
C ARG A 307 12.98 15.12 -0.82
N GLU A 308 12.60 15.46 0.41
CA GLU A 308 13.46 16.16 1.37
C GLU A 308 14.23 15.23 2.31
N SER A 309 13.91 13.93 2.29
CA SER A 309 14.57 12.92 3.10
C SER A 309 15.39 12.04 2.19
N ALA A 310 16.64 11.74 2.54
CA ALA A 310 17.41 10.69 1.87
C ALA A 310 16.74 9.31 2.02
N ASP A 311 15.99 9.13 3.11
CA ASP A 311 15.47 7.84 3.53
C ASP A 311 13.98 7.69 3.20
N PRO A 312 13.57 6.53 2.65
CA PRO A 312 12.17 6.16 2.52
C PRO A 312 11.49 6.01 3.89
N VAL A 313 10.17 6.15 3.91
CA VAL A 313 9.33 5.95 5.10
C VAL A 313 8.85 4.50 5.17
N ALA A 314 8.73 3.96 6.38
CA ALA A 314 8.10 2.67 6.66
C ALA A 314 6.75 2.51 5.94
N ALA A 315 6.52 1.33 5.34
CA ALA A 315 5.34 1.07 4.52
C ALA A 315 4.03 1.18 5.33
N SER A 316 4.05 0.69 6.57
CA SER A 316 2.90 0.78 7.48
C SER A 316 2.52 2.24 7.77
N ARG A 317 3.52 3.12 7.85
CA ARG A 317 3.32 4.54 8.07
C ARG A 317 2.74 5.22 6.83
N ALA A 318 3.25 4.89 5.64
CA ALA A 318 2.72 5.39 4.39
C ALA A 318 1.25 4.96 4.17
N VAL A 319 0.95 3.69 4.43
CA VAL A 319 -0.41 3.14 4.42
C VAL A 319 -1.31 3.86 5.42
N SER A 320 -0.85 4.08 6.65
CA SER A 320 -1.62 4.77 7.69
C SER A 320 -1.96 6.21 7.30
N LEU A 321 -1.00 6.94 6.72
CA LEU A 321 -1.23 8.31 6.25
C LEU A 321 -2.23 8.34 5.10
N LEU A 322 -2.10 7.44 4.12
CA LEU A 322 -3.04 7.33 3.01
C LEU A 322 -4.45 6.95 3.51
N TYR A 323 -4.56 6.03 4.46
CA TYR A 323 -5.83 5.62 5.05
C TYR A 323 -6.57 6.76 5.76
N ASN A 324 -5.84 7.70 6.37
CA ASN A 324 -6.41 8.90 6.99
C ASN A 324 -6.91 9.95 5.98
N MET A 325 -6.51 9.81 4.71
CA MET A 325 -6.96 10.66 3.60
C MET A 325 -8.22 10.14 2.90
N ARG A 326 -8.69 8.94 3.27
CA ARG A 326 -9.93 8.34 2.74
C ARG A 326 -11.16 9.18 3.13
N ASP A 327 -12.16 9.20 2.26
CA ASP A 327 -13.39 10.00 2.38
C ASP A 327 -13.14 11.51 2.58
N LYS A 328 -11.95 11.96 2.19
CA LYS A 328 -11.52 13.37 2.21
C LYS A 328 -10.84 13.69 0.91
N LYS A 329 -9.55 13.36 0.81
CA LYS A 329 -8.74 13.61 -0.39
C LYS A 329 -9.00 12.59 -1.48
N PHE A 330 -9.38 11.37 -1.09
CA PHE A 330 -9.62 10.25 -2.01
C PHE A 330 -10.88 9.48 -1.63
N GLN A 331 -11.55 8.89 -2.62
CA GLN A 331 -12.68 7.98 -2.39
C GLN A 331 -12.24 6.81 -1.51
N GLU A 332 -13.04 6.50 -0.49
CA GLU A 332 -12.74 5.43 0.48
C GLU A 332 -12.46 4.08 -0.19
N ASP A 333 -13.36 3.62 -1.07
CA ASP A 333 -13.21 2.34 -1.75
C ASP A 333 -11.87 2.22 -2.48
N LEU A 334 -11.46 3.27 -3.20
CA LEU A 334 -10.19 3.26 -3.94
C LEU A 334 -8.99 3.18 -3.00
N VAL A 335 -9.02 3.88 -1.87
CA VAL A 335 -7.95 3.82 -0.86
C VAL A 335 -7.86 2.44 -0.25
N VAL A 336 -8.98 1.84 0.14
CA VAL A 336 -9.02 0.51 0.75
C VAL A 336 -8.48 -0.54 -0.24
N GLN A 337 -8.96 -0.52 -1.49
CA GLN A 337 -8.49 -1.47 -2.51
C GLN A 337 -7.02 -1.22 -2.88
N PHE A 338 -6.56 0.03 -2.91
CA PHE A 338 -5.14 0.34 -3.15
C PHE A 338 -4.26 -0.22 -2.04
N ILE A 339 -4.62 -0.02 -0.77
CA ILE A 339 -3.89 -0.59 0.38
C ILE A 339 -3.89 -2.12 0.31
N GLN A 340 -5.01 -2.75 -0.04
CA GLN A 340 -5.06 -4.20 -0.24
C GLN A 340 -4.16 -4.67 -1.40
N SER A 341 -4.00 -3.86 -2.45
CA SER A 341 -3.14 -4.17 -3.60
C SER A 341 -1.64 -4.05 -3.33
N VAL A 342 -1.24 -3.16 -2.41
CA VAL A 342 0.17 -2.99 -2.01
C VAL A 342 0.53 -3.94 -0.86
N GLY A 343 -0.45 -4.24 0.00
CA GLY A 343 -0.25 -4.97 1.24
C GLY A 343 0.31 -4.07 2.35
N LEU A 344 0.15 -4.50 3.59
CA LEU A 344 0.68 -3.75 4.75
C LEU A 344 2.21 -3.79 4.78
N TYR A 345 2.78 -4.92 4.37
CA TYR A 345 4.22 -5.16 4.27
C TYR A 345 4.56 -5.59 2.83
N PRO A 346 4.72 -4.67 1.87
CA PRO A 346 5.12 -4.99 0.50
C PRO A 346 6.46 -5.72 0.45
N THR A 347 6.71 -6.44 -0.64
CA THR A 347 8.00 -7.08 -0.92
C THR A 347 9.15 -6.07 -0.76
N GLY A 348 10.24 -6.49 -0.12
CA GLY A 348 11.37 -5.66 0.27
C GLY A 348 11.20 -4.89 1.59
N THR A 349 10.11 -5.09 2.36
CA THR A 349 9.95 -4.41 3.67
C THR A 349 10.85 -5.09 4.69
N LEU A 350 11.67 -4.31 5.41
CA LEU A 350 12.35 -4.77 6.61
C LEU A 350 11.33 -4.90 7.74
N VAL A 351 11.27 -6.06 8.37
CA VAL A 351 10.31 -6.39 9.42
C VAL A 351 11.03 -6.97 10.63
N GLU A 352 10.52 -6.65 11.82
CA GLU A 352 10.87 -7.32 13.06
C GLU A 352 9.77 -8.31 13.39
N LEU A 353 10.14 -9.56 13.63
CA LEU A 353 9.22 -10.61 14.07
C LEU A 353 8.96 -10.49 15.57
N THR A 354 7.90 -11.11 16.06
CA THR A 354 7.60 -11.19 17.50
C THR A 354 8.67 -11.89 18.33
N THR A 355 9.59 -12.62 17.68
CA THR A 355 10.80 -13.21 18.28
C THR A 355 11.93 -12.20 18.51
N GLY A 356 11.83 -11.01 17.92
CA GLY A 356 12.90 -10.01 17.83
C GLY A 356 13.86 -10.23 16.65
N ASP A 357 13.64 -11.27 15.84
CA ASP A 357 14.44 -11.52 14.65
C ASP A 357 14.08 -10.51 13.55
N VAL A 358 15.08 -10.09 12.78
CA VAL A 358 14.92 -9.15 11.67
C VAL A 358 14.90 -9.91 10.36
N GLY A 359 13.94 -9.59 9.49
CA GLY A 359 13.82 -10.20 8.19
C GLY A 359 13.35 -9.22 7.12
N ILE A 360 13.36 -9.69 5.88
CA ILE A 360 12.90 -8.95 4.70
C ILE A 360 11.77 -9.73 4.07
N VAL A 361 10.67 -9.04 3.75
CA VAL A 361 9.56 -9.64 2.99
C VAL A 361 10.03 -9.97 1.58
N VAL A 362 9.97 -11.23 1.16
CA VAL A 362 10.42 -11.67 -0.16
C VAL A 362 9.28 -11.90 -1.15
N GLU A 363 8.13 -12.33 -0.67
CA GLU A 363 6.98 -12.66 -1.51
C GLU A 363 5.67 -12.43 -0.74
N GLN A 364 4.61 -12.05 -1.46
CA GLN A 364 3.28 -11.90 -0.88
C GLN A 364 2.35 -13.01 -1.35
N HIS A 365 1.58 -13.58 -0.43
CA HIS A 365 0.48 -14.46 -0.85
C HIS A 365 -0.60 -13.64 -1.54
N HIS A 366 -1.07 -14.14 -2.68
CA HIS A 366 -2.14 -13.52 -3.46
C HIS A 366 -3.40 -13.28 -2.60
N ASP A 367 -3.75 -14.26 -1.75
CA ASP A 367 -4.99 -14.27 -0.96
C ASP A 367 -4.81 -13.81 0.49
N SER A 368 -3.58 -13.56 0.94
CA SER A 368 -3.29 -13.12 2.32
C SER A 368 -2.08 -12.18 2.38
N ARG A 369 -2.36 -10.87 2.33
CA ARG A 369 -1.33 -9.82 2.34
C ARG A 369 -0.77 -9.50 3.74
N LEU A 370 -1.28 -10.14 4.79
CA LEU A 370 -0.81 -9.99 6.18
C LEU A 370 0.14 -11.11 6.61
N THR A 371 0.23 -12.18 5.83
CA THR A 371 1.07 -13.34 6.13
C THR A 371 2.07 -13.57 4.98
N PRO A 372 2.97 -12.63 4.68
CA PRO A 372 3.90 -12.78 3.56
C PRO A 372 4.98 -13.83 3.85
N ILE A 373 5.78 -14.18 2.84
CA ILE A 373 7.00 -14.97 3.04
C ILE A 373 8.12 -14.01 3.43
N VAL A 374 8.83 -14.32 4.52
CA VAL A 374 9.87 -13.48 5.12
C VAL A 374 11.19 -14.25 5.13
N ALA A 375 12.23 -13.63 4.60
CA ALA A 375 13.59 -14.09 4.78
C ALA A 375 14.18 -13.50 6.07
N VAL A 376 14.40 -14.33 7.07
CA VAL A 376 15.04 -13.93 8.31
C VAL A 376 16.56 -13.98 8.14
N LEU A 377 17.20 -12.84 8.40
CA LEU A 377 18.64 -12.68 8.25
C LEU A 377 19.35 -13.24 9.49
N ASP A 378 20.49 -13.90 9.30
CA ASP A 378 21.27 -14.36 10.44
C ASP A 378 22.09 -13.22 11.06
N GLN A 379 22.00 -13.08 12.38
CA GLN A 379 22.61 -11.98 13.13
C GLN A 379 23.94 -12.40 13.79
N GLU A 380 24.78 -13.16 13.10
CA GLU A 380 26.17 -13.33 13.55
C GLU A 380 27.06 -12.21 12.99
N LYS A 381 27.51 -11.32 13.88
CA LYS A 381 28.64 -10.37 13.70
C LYS A 381 28.48 -9.24 12.68
N ALA A 382 27.43 -8.43 12.79
CA ALA A 382 27.35 -7.09 12.14
C ALA A 382 27.62 -7.06 10.63
N LEU A 383 27.57 -8.22 9.98
CA LEU A 383 27.71 -8.46 8.56
C LEU A 383 26.65 -9.51 8.25
N ILE A 384 25.80 -9.21 7.28
CA ILE A 384 24.82 -10.18 6.78
C ILE A 384 25.64 -11.29 6.14
N SER A 385 25.84 -12.41 6.85
CA SER A 385 26.27 -13.64 6.19
C SER A 385 25.16 -13.97 5.18
N GLY A 386 25.52 -14.42 3.98
CA GLY A 386 24.56 -14.72 2.91
C GLY A 386 23.59 -15.89 3.21
N GLU A 387 23.53 -16.34 4.47
CA GLU A 387 22.64 -17.39 4.95
C GLU A 387 21.37 -16.73 5.54
N TYR A 388 20.22 -17.09 4.96
CA TYR A 388 18.91 -16.62 5.39
C TYR A 388 17.97 -17.80 5.56
N THR A 389 16.99 -17.64 6.44
CA THR A 389 15.93 -18.64 6.67
C THR A 389 14.62 -18.13 6.07
N LEU A 390 14.04 -18.86 5.13
CA LEU A 390 12.71 -18.52 4.60
C LEU A 390 11.61 -19.02 5.54
N LEU A 391 10.71 -18.11 5.90
CA LEU A 391 9.54 -18.38 6.73
C LEU A 391 8.28 -18.00 5.95
N ASP A 392 7.35 -18.94 5.85
CA ASP A 392 6.00 -18.62 5.40
C ASP A 392 5.16 -18.22 6.61
N MET A 393 4.83 -16.92 6.72
CA MET A 393 4.02 -16.42 7.84
C MET A 393 2.57 -16.92 7.80
N LYS A 394 2.15 -17.63 6.73
CA LYS A 394 0.84 -18.28 6.63
C LYS A 394 0.82 -19.61 7.40
N ASP A 395 1.95 -20.33 7.42
CA ASP A 395 2.13 -21.58 8.16
C ASP A 395 2.98 -21.31 9.40
N GLU A 396 2.30 -20.91 10.48
CA GLU A 396 2.95 -20.52 11.74
C GLU A 396 3.74 -21.69 12.37
N GLU A 397 3.21 -22.90 12.30
CA GLU A 397 3.81 -24.08 12.94
C GLU A 397 5.07 -24.53 12.21
N ALA A 398 5.02 -24.62 10.88
CA ALA A 398 6.19 -24.95 10.07
C ALA A 398 7.28 -23.89 10.22
N SER A 399 6.93 -22.61 10.13
CA SER A 399 7.89 -21.50 10.27
C SER A 399 8.54 -21.45 11.66
N ARG A 400 7.76 -21.72 12.72
CA ARG A 400 8.30 -21.81 14.08
C ARG A 400 9.29 -22.96 14.23
N LYS A 401 9.01 -24.12 13.63
CA LYS A 401 9.93 -25.26 13.65
C LYS A 401 11.23 -24.92 12.92
N THR A 402 11.16 -24.32 11.74
CA THR A 402 12.34 -23.90 10.96
C THR A 402 13.23 -22.93 11.75
N LEU A 403 12.64 -21.96 12.47
CA LEU A 403 13.41 -21.05 13.35
C LEU A 403 14.08 -21.76 14.52
N ILE A 404 13.42 -22.76 15.11
CA ILE A 404 13.98 -23.55 16.20
C ILE A 404 15.16 -24.40 15.70
N ASP A 405 14.98 -25.03 14.54
CA ASP A 405 15.98 -25.90 13.91
C ASP A 405 17.20 -25.08 13.45
N SER A 406 17.02 -23.80 13.10
CA SER A 406 18.09 -22.84 12.81
C SER A 406 18.75 -22.23 14.06
N GLY A 407 18.52 -22.79 15.25
CA GLY A 407 19.18 -22.37 16.50
C GLY A 407 18.56 -21.16 17.22
N ARG A 408 17.45 -20.59 16.73
CA ARG A 408 16.82 -19.40 17.33
C ARG A 408 15.83 -19.78 18.43
N SER A 409 16.36 -19.99 19.63
CA SER A 409 15.61 -20.47 20.81
C SER A 409 14.47 -19.57 21.27
N LYS A 410 14.49 -18.27 20.94
CA LYS A 410 13.41 -17.31 21.27
C LYS A 410 12.08 -17.64 20.58
N ALA A 411 12.09 -18.39 19.47
CA ALA A 411 10.87 -18.85 18.81
C ALA A 411 10.01 -19.80 19.69
N LYS A 412 10.61 -20.44 20.71
CA LYS A 412 9.91 -21.31 21.66
C LYS A 412 9.08 -20.56 22.70
N SER A 413 9.45 -19.31 23.03
CA SER A 413 8.84 -18.54 24.13
C SER A 413 7.74 -17.58 23.69
N VAL A 414 7.59 -17.35 22.38
CA VAL A 414 6.61 -16.38 21.86
C VAL A 414 5.24 -17.03 21.71
N ALA A 415 4.19 -16.37 22.19
CA ALA A 415 2.81 -16.85 22.10
C ALA A 415 2.33 -17.01 20.65
N LYS A 416 2.69 -16.07 19.76
CA LYS A 416 2.36 -16.10 18.34
C LYS A 416 3.52 -15.62 17.47
N LEU A 417 3.91 -16.38 16.45
CA LEU A 417 4.89 -15.95 15.46
C LEU A 417 4.20 -15.03 14.44
N ALA A 418 4.54 -13.74 14.46
CA ALA A 418 3.96 -12.73 13.59
C ALA A 418 4.98 -11.63 13.28
N ILE A 419 4.69 -10.79 12.28
CA ILE A 419 5.37 -9.52 12.10
C ILE A 419 4.94 -8.60 13.24
N ALA A 420 5.87 -8.15 14.08
CA ALA A 420 5.61 -7.23 15.16
C ALA A 420 5.50 -5.78 14.65
N ARG A 421 6.42 -5.38 13.77
CA ARG A 421 6.45 -4.07 13.11
C ARG A 421 7.33 -4.10 11.87
N ASP A 422 7.13 -3.16 10.96
CA ASP A 422 8.14 -2.81 9.97
C ASP A 422 9.17 -1.85 10.55
N LEU A 423 10.35 -1.87 9.93
CA LEU A 423 11.51 -1.08 10.33
C LEU A 423 11.79 -0.03 9.26
N GLU A 424 12.27 1.13 9.69
CA GLU A 424 12.74 2.16 8.76
C GLU A 424 13.97 1.64 8.01
N PRO A 425 14.03 1.77 6.67
CA PRO A 425 15.14 1.24 5.88
C PRO A 425 16.53 1.75 6.27
N SER A 426 16.61 2.92 6.90
CA SER A 426 17.87 3.53 7.37
C SER A 426 18.24 3.20 8.82
N GLY A 427 17.37 2.51 9.57
CA GLY A 427 17.59 2.22 10.99
C GLY A 427 18.57 1.09 11.27
N TYR A 428 19.01 0.36 10.25
CA TYR A 428 19.89 -0.81 10.38
C TYR A 428 20.99 -0.76 9.34
N ASP A 429 22.21 -1.18 9.72
CA ASP A 429 23.40 -1.28 8.86
C ASP A 429 23.30 -2.51 7.93
N VAL A 430 22.13 -2.69 7.32
CA VAL A 430 21.78 -3.80 6.44
C VAL A 430 21.97 -3.31 5.02
N ASP A 431 23.04 -3.76 4.36
CA ASP A 431 23.21 -3.49 2.94
C ASP A 431 22.18 -4.27 2.13
N LEU A 432 21.03 -3.63 1.86
CA LEU A 432 19.95 -4.17 1.04
C LEU A 432 20.42 -4.62 -0.36
N SER A 433 21.55 -4.08 -0.87
CA SER A 433 22.12 -4.51 -2.14
C SER A 433 22.83 -5.87 -2.05
N SER A 434 23.49 -6.15 -0.92
CA SER A 434 24.06 -7.47 -0.60
C SER A 434 22.98 -8.54 -0.40
N VAL A 435 21.86 -8.17 0.24
CA VAL A 435 20.70 -9.04 0.35
C VAL A 435 20.13 -9.30 -1.05
N SER A 436 19.90 -8.25 -1.83
CA SER A 436 19.44 -8.38 -3.21
C SER A 436 20.33 -9.29 -4.07
N SER A 437 21.66 -9.23 -3.96
CA SER A 437 22.56 -10.09 -4.74
C SER A 437 22.51 -11.54 -4.26
N VAL A 438 22.48 -11.77 -2.95
CA VAL A 438 22.31 -13.11 -2.36
C VAL A 438 20.98 -13.73 -2.80
N PHE A 439 19.89 -12.95 -2.83
CA PHE A 439 18.60 -13.42 -3.32
C PHE A 439 18.60 -13.63 -4.83
N MET A 440 19.19 -12.75 -5.64
CA MET A 440 19.24 -12.93 -7.10
C MET A 440 20.11 -14.12 -7.52
N ASP A 441 21.27 -14.31 -6.88
CA ASP A 441 22.17 -15.43 -7.14
C ASP A 441 21.60 -16.74 -6.58
N ASN A 442 21.09 -16.77 -5.34
CA ASN A 442 20.49 -17.99 -4.77
C ASN A 442 19.10 -18.29 -5.32
N SER A 443 18.35 -17.33 -5.87
CA SER A 443 17.11 -17.63 -6.62
C SER A 443 17.41 -18.51 -7.83
N SER A 444 18.60 -18.42 -8.42
CA SER A 444 18.98 -19.31 -9.52
C SER A 444 19.27 -20.75 -9.08
N ASN A 445 19.70 -20.96 -7.82
CA ASN A 445 20.10 -22.26 -7.27
C ASN A 445 19.03 -22.90 -6.37
N VAL A 446 18.46 -22.15 -5.43
CA VAL A 446 17.42 -22.61 -4.49
C VAL A 446 16.11 -22.92 -5.22
N LEU A 447 15.73 -22.16 -6.26
CA LEU A 447 14.57 -22.53 -7.09
C LEU A 447 14.87 -23.64 -8.08
N ARG A 448 16.13 -23.88 -8.45
CA ARG A 448 16.52 -25.09 -9.19
C ARG A 448 16.31 -26.34 -8.34
N ASP A 449 16.69 -26.29 -7.07
CA ASP A 449 16.52 -27.40 -6.13
C ASP A 449 15.06 -27.58 -5.69
N ALA A 450 14.30 -26.49 -5.52
CA ALA A 450 12.86 -26.57 -5.25
C ALA A 450 12.07 -27.14 -6.45
N LEU A 451 12.41 -26.74 -7.68
CA LEU A 451 11.79 -27.28 -8.89
C LEU A 451 12.24 -28.72 -9.21
N ALA A 452 13.47 -29.12 -8.83
CA ALA A 452 13.90 -30.51 -8.94
C ALA A 452 13.08 -31.43 -8.00
N ASN A 453 12.79 -30.97 -6.79
CA ASN A 453 11.99 -31.71 -5.82
C ASN A 453 10.49 -31.78 -6.17
N ASP A 454 9.92 -30.75 -6.81
CA ASP A 454 8.52 -30.76 -7.25
C ASP A 454 8.31 -31.58 -8.52
N VAL A 455 9.28 -31.63 -9.45
CA VAL A 455 9.23 -32.52 -10.62
C VAL A 455 9.36 -33.99 -10.21
N GLU A 456 10.13 -34.32 -9.16
CA GLU A 456 10.15 -35.67 -8.61
C GLU A 456 8.85 -36.04 -7.89
N LYS A 457 8.22 -35.12 -7.15
CA LYS A 457 6.92 -35.37 -6.50
C LYS A 457 5.77 -35.53 -7.50
N GLU A 458 5.72 -34.74 -8.57
CA GLU A 458 4.75 -34.91 -9.66
C GLU A 458 5.01 -36.19 -10.47
N ALA A 459 6.28 -36.59 -10.67
CA ALA A 459 6.62 -37.84 -11.35
C ALA A 459 6.29 -39.09 -10.51
N VAL A 460 6.37 -39.01 -9.18
CA VAL A 460 5.96 -40.08 -8.25
C VAL A 460 4.43 -40.19 -8.20
N HIS A 461 3.69 -39.07 -8.13
CA HIS A 461 2.23 -39.10 -8.19
C HIS A 461 1.66 -39.56 -9.55
N GLN A 462 2.33 -39.24 -10.67
CA GLN A 462 1.94 -39.77 -11.99
C GLN A 462 2.26 -41.27 -12.17
N LYS A 463 3.25 -41.81 -11.45
CA LYS A 463 3.53 -43.25 -11.45
C LYS A 463 2.54 -44.04 -10.58
N GLU A 464 2.11 -43.50 -9.44
CA GLU A 464 1.11 -44.15 -8.58
C GLU A 464 -0.31 -44.08 -9.18
N GLY A 465 -0.67 -42.97 -9.85
CA GLY A 465 -1.96 -42.83 -10.54
C GLY A 465 -2.15 -43.74 -11.77
N ARG A 466 -1.06 -44.25 -12.37
CA ARG A 466 -1.13 -45.21 -13.48
C ARG A 466 -1.44 -46.65 -13.03
N GLY A 467 -1.21 -46.99 -11.76
CA GLY A 467 -1.54 -48.31 -11.21
C GLY A 467 -3.04 -48.51 -11.00
N PHE A 468 -3.76 -47.47 -10.59
CA PHE A 468 -5.19 -47.55 -10.28
C PHE A 468 -6.05 -47.75 -11.54
N PHE A 469 -5.76 -47.02 -12.63
CA PHE A 469 -6.49 -47.16 -13.91
C PHE A 469 -6.12 -48.43 -14.70
N ALA A 470 -4.92 -48.99 -14.49
CA ALA A 470 -4.54 -50.26 -15.10
C ALA A 470 -5.29 -51.46 -14.46
N SER A 471 -5.57 -51.40 -13.15
CA SER A 471 -6.32 -52.45 -12.43
C SER A 471 -7.81 -52.46 -12.80
N LEU A 472 -8.43 -51.30 -13.02
CA LEU A 472 -9.83 -51.18 -13.41
C LEU A 472 -10.12 -51.70 -14.84
N LYS A 473 -9.14 -51.68 -15.73
CA LYS A 473 -9.31 -52.14 -17.14
C LYS A 473 -9.24 -53.67 -17.28
N ALA A 474 -8.77 -54.38 -16.25
CA ALA A 474 -8.71 -55.84 -16.21
C ALA A 474 -10.00 -56.49 -15.68
N HIS A 475 -10.89 -55.73 -15.02
CA HIS A 475 -12.12 -56.26 -14.39
C HIS A 475 -13.40 -56.12 -15.24
N PHE A 476 -13.34 -55.44 -16.39
CA PHE A 476 -14.51 -55.21 -17.28
C PHE A 476 -14.34 -55.82 -18.68
N ARG A 477 -13.63 -56.94 -18.78
CA ARG A 477 -13.68 -57.82 -19.96
C ARG A 477 -14.13 -59.21 -19.54
N HIS A 478 -15.44 -59.36 -19.34
CA HIS A 478 -16.19 -60.60 -19.58
C HIS A 478 -17.60 -60.25 -19.97
#